data_AF-A0A5K1C9I3-F1
#
_entry.id   AF-A0A5K1C9I3-F1
#
_cell.length_a   1.000
_cell.length_b   1.000
_cell.length_c   1.000
_cell.angle_alpha   90.00
_cell.angle_beta   90.00
_cell.angle_gamma   90.00
#
_symmetry.space_group_name_H-M   'P 1'
#
loop_
_entity.id
_entity.type
_entity.pdbx_description
1 polymer ?
#
loop_
_entity_poly.entity_id
_entity_poly.type
_entity_poly.pdbx_seq_one_letter_code
_entity_poly.pdbx_strand_id
1 'polypeptide(L)' 'IWPKSKYGKDIIIGVVDTKIWPESERFKDEGMVEIPKIRRGRCEQGVAFNSYMCNRKLFGASYFDMDLLA' A
#
# COMPACT_ATOMS: atom_id res chain seq x y z
N ILE A 1 13.96 -10.58 18.18
CA ILE A 1 12.98 -10.97 17.14
C ILE A 1 13.10 -10.03 15.93
N TRP A 2 12.91 -8.72 16.11
CA TRP A 2 12.95 -7.73 15.03
C TRP A 2 14.21 -7.68 14.15
N PRO A 3 15.45 -7.73 14.69
CA PRO A 3 16.63 -7.76 13.82
C PRO A 3 16.74 -9.07 13.02
N LYS A 4 16.30 -10.19 13.61
CA LYS A 4 16.31 -11.51 12.96
C LYS A 4 15.32 -11.57 11.78
N SER A 5 14.17 -10.91 11.88
CA SER A 5 13.17 -10.82 10.80
C SER A 5 13.42 -9.66 9.83
N LYS A 6 14.52 -8.92 9.98
CA LYS A 6 14.83 -7.71 9.21
C LYS A 6 13.67 -6.70 9.22
N TYR A 7 12.95 -6.61 10.33
CA TYR A 7 11.80 -5.70 10.50
C TYR A 7 10.70 -5.88 9.44
N GLY A 8 10.58 -7.05 8.82
CA GLY A 8 9.60 -7.30 7.75
C GLY A 8 9.99 -6.72 6.39
N LYS A 9 11.26 -6.33 6.19
CA LYS A 9 11.77 -5.91 4.89
C LYS A 9 11.51 -6.99 3.82
N ASP A 10 11.19 -6.53 2.61
CA ASP A 10 10.92 -7.36 1.42
C ASP A 10 9.68 -8.28 1.54
N ILE A 11 8.86 -8.09 2.57
CA ILE A 11 7.56 -8.76 2.73
C ILE A 11 6.44 -7.78 2.39
N ILE A 12 5.48 -8.22 1.59
CA ILE A 12 4.26 -7.48 1.27
C ILE A 12 3.09 -8.19 1.96
N ILE A 13 2.29 -7.43 2.71
CA ILE A 13 1.09 -7.93 3.38
C ILE A 13 -0.11 -7.32 2.65
N GLY A 14 -0.95 -8.17 2.08
CA GLY A 14 -2.26 -7.78 1.54
C GLY A 14 -3.30 -7.72 2.65
N VAL A 15 -4.11 -6.67 2.65
CA VAL A 15 -5.21 -6.50 3.60
C VAL A 15 -6.49 -6.31 2.80
N VAL A 16 -7.49 -7.15 3.07
CA VAL A 16 -8.85 -7.00 2.52
C VAL A 16 -9.69 -6.32 3.60
N ASP A 17 -10.05 -5.08 3.35
CA ASP A 17 -10.81 -4.23 4.27
C ASP A 17 -11.84 -3.44 3.46
N THR A 18 -12.69 -2.72 4.18
CA THR A 18 -13.66 -1.77 3.65
C THR A 18 -12.99 -0.54 3.04
N LYS A 19 -11.98 0.05 3.71
CA LYS A 19 -11.34 1.32 3.31
C LYS A 19 -9.91 1.46 3.87
N ILE A 20 -9.21 2.51 3.43
CA ILE A 20 -7.91 2.94 3.96
C ILE A 20 -7.84 4.47 4.00
N TRP A 21 -7.13 5.01 4.99
CA TRP A 21 -6.82 6.44 5.11
C TRP A 21 -5.31 6.66 4.89
N PRO A 22 -4.86 6.86 3.64
CA PRO A 22 -3.44 6.94 3.29
C PRO A 22 -2.71 8.13 3.92
N GLU A 23 -3.43 9.17 4.35
CA GLU A 23 -2.90 10.36 5.03
C GLU A 23 -2.51 10.11 6.49
N SER A 24 -2.89 8.96 7.06
CA SER A 24 -2.53 8.64 8.45
C SER A 24 -1.01 8.57 8.62
N GLU A 25 -0.50 9.09 9.74
CA GLU A 25 0.91 9.00 10.16
C GLU A 25 1.46 7.56 10.12
N ARG A 26 0.59 6.55 10.22
CA ARG A 26 0.96 5.13 10.16
C ARG A 26 1.37 4.64 8.76
N PHE A 27 1.01 5.39 7.72
CA PHE A 27 1.35 5.09 6.33
C PHE A 27 2.47 5.98 5.78
N LYS A 28 3.08 6.84 6.60
CA LYS A 28 4.29 7.54 6.16
C LYS A 28 5.42 6.55 5.91
N ASP A 29 6.33 6.95 5.03
CA ASP A 29 7.34 6.07 4.47
C ASP A 29 8.78 6.51 4.78
N GLU A 30 8.97 7.37 5.78
CA GLU A 30 10.30 7.72 6.26
C GLU A 30 10.99 6.48 6.84
N GLY A 31 12.26 6.28 6.47
CA GLY A 31 13.01 5.09 6.86
C GLY A 31 12.67 3.82 6.05
N MET A 32 11.71 3.87 5.12
CA MET A 32 11.45 2.77 4.19
C MET A 32 12.46 2.77 3.04
N VAL A 33 12.96 1.59 2.68
CA VAL A 33 13.86 1.38 1.54
C VAL A 33 13.15 1.62 0.21
N GLU A 34 13.90 1.99 -0.84
CA GLU A 34 13.34 2.14 -2.18
C GLU A 34 12.66 0.84 -2.65
N ILE A 35 11.44 1.00 -3.17
CA ILE A 35 10.74 -0.08 -3.86
C ILE A 35 11.45 -0.34 -5.21
N PRO A 36 11.86 -1.57 -5.51
CA PRO A 36 12.34 -1.92 -6.84
C PRO A 36 11.27 -1.59 -7.90
N LYS A 37 11.62 -0.74 -8.88
CA LYS A 37 10.69 -0.24 -9.91
C LYS A 37 9.93 -1.35 -10.65
N ILE A 38 10.51 -2.53 -10.77
CA ILE A 38 9.94 -3.71 -11.45
C ILE A 38 8.68 -4.25 -10.75
N ARG A 39 8.45 -3.96 -9.46
CA ARG A 39 7.41 -4.63 -8.68
C ARG A 39 6.34 -3.73 -8.07
N ARG A 40 6.20 -2.45 -8.46
CA ARG A 40 5.15 -1.59 -7.83
C ARG A 40 3.77 -2.24 -7.92
N GLY A 41 3.07 -2.27 -6.79
CA GLY A 41 1.68 -2.67 -6.74
C GLY A 41 0.82 -1.70 -7.52
N ARG A 42 -0.37 -2.13 -7.94
CA ARG A 42 -1.34 -1.26 -8.59
C ARG A 42 -1.88 -0.27 -7.54
N CYS A 43 -1.88 1.01 -7.88
CA CYS A 43 -2.52 2.06 -7.09
C CYS A 43 -3.66 2.66 -7.91
N GLU A 44 -4.85 2.12 -7.72
CA GLU A 44 -6.04 2.51 -8.47
C GLU A 44 -6.59 3.84 -7.97
N GLN A 45 -6.99 4.70 -8.90
CA GLN A 45 -7.66 5.95 -8.57
C GLN A 45 -9.14 5.69 -8.28
N GLY A 46 -9.71 6.45 -7.35
CA GLY A 46 -11.09 6.32 -6.93
C GLY A 46 -11.62 7.58 -6.24
N VAL A 47 -12.77 7.47 -5.59
CA VAL A 47 -13.39 8.60 -4.87
C VAL A 47 -12.47 9.06 -3.75
N ALA A 48 -12.03 10.32 -3.82
CA ALA A 48 -11.08 10.93 -2.88
C ALA A 48 -9.75 10.18 -2.72
N PHE A 49 -9.38 9.33 -3.69
CA PHE A 49 -8.13 8.58 -3.67
C PHE A 49 -7.40 8.73 -5.01
N ASN A 50 -6.20 9.31 -4.96
CA ASN A 50 -5.36 9.48 -6.16
C ASN A 50 -4.15 8.53 -6.12
N SER A 51 -3.56 8.25 -7.28
CA SER A 51 -2.43 7.32 -7.39
C SER A 51 -1.16 7.79 -6.69
N TYR A 52 -1.04 9.08 -6.35
CA TYR A 52 0.07 9.64 -5.57
C TYR A 52 -0.07 9.41 -4.06
N MET A 53 -1.22 8.91 -3.59
CA MET A 53 -1.42 8.54 -2.19
C MET A 53 -0.76 7.20 -1.82
N CYS A 54 -0.37 6.38 -2.81
CA CYS A 54 0.52 5.25 -2.58
C CYS A 54 1.98 5.72 -2.49
N ASN A 55 2.76 5.08 -1.62
CA ASN A 55 4.14 5.45 -1.33
C ASN A 55 4.99 4.19 -1.04
N ARG A 56 6.17 4.33 -0.39
CA ARG A 56 6.99 3.15 -0.08
C ARG A 56 6.41 2.23 1.00
N LYS A 57 5.41 2.70 1.76
CA LYS A 57 4.69 1.96 2.80
C LYS A 57 3.36 1.40 2.31
N LEU A 58 2.48 2.23 1.76
CA LEU A 58 1.26 1.81 1.07
C LEU A 58 1.61 1.46 -0.38
N PHE A 59 2.02 0.22 -0.58
CA PHE A 59 2.61 -0.26 -1.83
C PHE A 59 1.63 -0.35 -3.01
N GLY A 60 0.36 -0.58 -2.70
CA GLY A 60 -0.73 -0.70 -3.67
C GLY A 60 -2.07 -0.59 -2.97
N ALA A 61 -3.07 -0.14 -3.71
CA ALA A 61 -4.44 0.02 -3.27
C ALA A 61 -5.36 -0.24 -4.45
N SER A 62 -6.30 -1.15 -4.27
CA SER A 62 -7.34 -1.51 -5.23
C SER A 62 -8.64 -1.71 -4.46
N TYR A 63 -9.75 -1.46 -5.11
CA TYR A 63 -11.07 -1.68 -4.54
C TYR A 63 -11.86 -2.60 -5.45
N PHE A 64 -12.69 -3.43 -4.84
CA PHE A 64 -13.54 -4.37 -5.55
C PHE A 64 -14.97 -3.98 -5.18
N ASP A 65 -15.64 -3.32 -6.11
CA ASP A 65 -17.06 -3.01 -5.98
C ASP A 65 -17.84 -3.99 -6.87
N MET A 66 -18.77 -4.72 -6.25
CA MET A 66 -19.57 -5.73 -6.93
C MET A 66 -20.41 -5.10 -8.06
N ASP A 67 -20.82 -3.84 -7.91
CA ASP A 67 -21.58 -3.12 -8.95
C ASP A 67 -20.70 -2.71 -10.15
N LEU A 68 -19.36 -2.64 -9.98
CA LEU A 68 -18.40 -2.40 -11.06
C LEU A 68 -17.89 -3.69 -11.73
N LEU A 69 -18.17 -4.85 -11.12
CA LEU A 69 -17.74 -6.16 -11.62
C LEU A 69 -18.86 -6.91 -12.35
N ALA A 70 -20.07 -6.34 -12.41
CA ALA A 70 -21.25 -6.86 -13.12
C ALA A 70 -21.35 -6.38 -14.57
#